data_AF-A0AA42XR13-F1
#
_entry.id   AF-A0AA42XR13-F1
#
_cell.length_a   1.000
_cell.length_b   1.000
_cell.length_c   1.000
_cell.angle_alpha   90.00
_cell.angle_beta   90.00
_cell.angle_gamma   90.00
#
_symmetry.space_group_name_H-M   'P 1'
#
loop_
_entity.id
_entity.type
_entity.pdbx_description
1 polymer ?
#
loop_
_entity_poly.entity_id
_entity_poly.type
_entity_poly.pdbx_seq_one_letter_code
_entity_poly.pdbx_strand_id
1 'polypeptide(L)'
;MMRSPLFLALALAFSAGAPLLPADAVAQNARAVRATAEMSMALSGSIDVAADGSVSKLVLDQRAMLAPGIASFVEGAIRGWQFEPTLHDGKPVAVHAPLRVRLRGKEQNDGSYQISMTSVDFSEYDPKATDSVTQKHTPAPRYPEDVFRNGGQGDVLLLVKVARDGTVADVIAEQVNMTVVAPERTMAKMRDLLAKASIGGARKWTFVPPTTGEDSTLDSWTVRVPVTFALNNSDNGQPERYGRWRAFIPGPRQAAPWRKPDAIEQAGSDLLPAGGVYMVDGTQRGLRLLTPLAQR
;
A
#
# COMPACT_ATOMS: atom_id res chain seq x y z
N MET A 1 26.56 34.84 -78.01
CA MET A 1 26.20 35.67 -76.84
C MET A 1 26.18 34.78 -75.60
N MET A 2 27.04 35.10 -74.62
CA MET A 2 27.07 34.75 -73.17
C MET A 2 26.76 33.31 -72.72
N ARG A 3 27.44 32.66 -71.77
CA ARG A 3 28.77 32.69 -71.13
C ARG A 3 28.76 31.40 -70.25
N SER A 4 29.86 30.64 -70.25
CA SER A 4 30.32 29.51 -69.37
C SER A 4 29.90 29.51 -67.87
N PRO A 5 30.28 28.52 -67.00
CA PRO A 5 30.89 27.17 -67.20
C PRO A 5 30.39 26.04 -66.25
N LEU A 6 31.03 24.86 -66.38
CA LEU A 6 31.10 23.68 -65.50
C LEU A 6 31.26 23.97 -63.99
N PHE A 7 30.81 23.05 -63.11
CA PHE A 7 31.67 22.30 -62.17
C PHE A 7 30.96 21.09 -61.54
N LEU A 8 31.70 19.98 -61.50
CA LEU A 8 31.42 18.69 -60.86
C LEU A 8 31.66 18.80 -59.35
N ALA A 9 30.76 18.31 -58.49
CA ALA A 9 31.12 17.91 -57.12
C ALA A 9 30.09 16.92 -56.55
N LEU A 10 30.49 15.65 -56.52
CA LEU A 10 29.88 14.58 -55.74
C LEU A 10 30.31 14.77 -54.28
N ALA A 11 29.37 15.01 -53.36
CA ALA A 11 29.62 15.00 -51.92
C ALA A 11 28.75 13.92 -51.25
N LEU A 12 29.39 12.78 -50.96
CA LEU A 12 28.91 11.79 -50.02
C LEU A 12 29.05 12.37 -48.61
N ALA A 13 27.94 12.68 -47.95
CA ALA A 13 27.92 12.98 -46.53
C ALA A 13 27.32 11.78 -45.78
N PHE A 14 28.19 11.00 -45.12
CA PHE A 14 27.82 10.10 -44.05
C PHE A 14 27.47 10.96 -42.83
N SER A 15 26.18 11.16 -42.53
CA SER A 15 25.76 11.60 -41.20
C SER A 15 25.42 10.37 -40.37
N ALA A 16 26.28 10.08 -39.39
CA ALA A 16 25.95 9.17 -38.29
C ALA A 16 24.82 9.80 -37.47
N GLY A 17 23.57 9.46 -37.83
CA GLY A 17 22.40 9.82 -37.04
C GLY A 17 22.36 8.99 -35.78
N ALA A 18 22.76 9.58 -34.65
CA ALA A 18 22.36 9.07 -33.34
C ALA A 18 20.82 9.13 -33.28
N PRO A 19 20.12 8.04 -32.90
CA PRO A 19 18.67 8.10 -32.76
C PRO A 19 18.35 9.01 -31.57
N LEU A 20 17.95 10.25 -31.87
CA LEU A 20 17.21 11.09 -30.95
C LEU A 20 15.89 10.38 -30.66
N LEU A 21 15.82 9.66 -29.55
CA LEU A 21 14.52 9.26 -29.01
C LEU A 21 13.76 10.57 -28.69
N PRO A 22 12.60 10.83 -29.32
CA PRO A 22 11.93 12.11 -29.16
C PRO A 22 11.49 12.26 -27.70
N ALA A 23 11.91 13.35 -27.06
CA ALA A 23 11.50 13.74 -25.71
C ALA A 23 9.96 13.78 -25.55
N ASP A 24 9.26 14.02 -26.65
CA ASP A 24 7.80 14.00 -26.73
C ASP A 24 7.18 12.64 -26.40
N ALA A 25 7.82 11.52 -26.74
CA ALA A 25 7.31 10.19 -26.41
C ALA A 25 7.40 9.88 -24.90
N VAL A 26 8.43 10.41 -24.23
CA VAL A 26 8.59 10.28 -22.77
C VAL A 26 7.60 11.20 -22.04
N ALA A 27 7.40 12.43 -22.55
CA ALA A 27 6.44 13.39 -22.00
C ALA A 27 4.97 12.92 -22.16
N GLN A 28 4.61 12.33 -23.31
CA GLN A 28 3.27 11.77 -23.54
C GLN A 28 2.99 10.56 -22.65
N ASN A 29 3.97 9.67 -22.43
CA ASN A 29 3.83 8.57 -21.48
C ASN A 29 3.68 9.07 -20.03
N ALA A 30 4.44 10.08 -19.62
CA ALA A 30 4.30 10.65 -18.29
C ALA A 30 2.96 11.38 -18.09
N ARG A 31 2.41 12.02 -19.13
CA ARG A 31 1.08 12.65 -19.09
C ARG A 31 -0.04 11.61 -19.06
N ALA A 32 0.07 10.53 -19.83
CA ALA A 32 -0.88 9.41 -19.79
C ALA A 32 -0.85 8.69 -18.43
N VAL A 33 0.33 8.48 -17.86
CA VAL A 33 0.47 7.91 -16.50
C VAL A 33 -0.03 8.89 -15.44
N ARG A 34 0.16 10.21 -15.58
CA ARG A 34 -0.47 11.20 -14.69
C ARG A 34 -1.98 11.26 -14.83
N ALA A 35 -2.52 11.10 -16.04
CA ALA A 35 -3.97 10.99 -16.27
C ALA A 35 -4.56 9.69 -15.70
N THR A 36 -3.71 8.68 -15.47
CA THR A 36 -4.07 7.43 -14.77
C THR A 36 -3.64 7.46 -13.30
N ALA A 37 -2.95 8.52 -12.85
CA ALA A 37 -2.46 8.61 -11.48
C ALA A 37 -3.66 8.86 -10.58
N GLU A 38 -4.11 7.79 -9.94
CA GLU A 38 -5.18 7.85 -8.97
C GLU A 38 -4.71 8.72 -7.80
N MET A 39 -5.44 9.82 -7.57
CA MET A 39 -5.26 10.58 -6.35
C MET A 39 -5.85 9.75 -5.22
N SER A 40 -5.08 9.54 -4.17
CA SER A 40 -5.52 8.83 -2.98
C SER A 40 -5.38 9.69 -1.74
N MET A 41 -6.27 9.46 -0.80
CA MET A 41 -6.24 10.05 0.53
C MET A 41 -6.44 8.93 1.54
N ALA A 42 -5.57 8.82 2.54
CA ALA A 42 -5.85 8.00 3.71
C ALA A 42 -6.35 8.83 4.88
N LEU A 43 -7.27 8.22 5.62
CA LEU A 43 -7.88 8.75 6.82
C LEU A 43 -7.72 7.72 7.94
N SER A 44 -7.56 8.21 9.16
CA SER A 44 -7.55 7.42 10.38
C SER A 44 -8.67 7.85 11.33
N GLY A 45 -8.96 6.98 12.30
CA GLY A 45 -9.97 7.20 13.31
C GLY A 45 -10.16 5.98 14.20
N SER A 46 -11.34 5.90 14.80
CA SER A 46 -11.79 4.74 15.57
C SER A 46 -13.26 4.44 15.31
N ILE A 47 -13.64 3.19 15.55
CA ILE A 47 -15.00 2.68 15.36
C ILE A 47 -15.41 1.82 16.55
N ASP A 48 -16.66 1.96 16.97
CA ASP A 48 -17.28 1.07 17.96
C ASP A 48 -18.33 0.22 17.24
N VAL A 49 -18.15 -1.10 17.29
CA VAL A 49 -19.08 -2.09 16.74
C VAL A 49 -19.87 -2.72 17.89
N ALA A 50 -21.19 -2.73 17.77
CA ALA A 50 -22.07 -3.36 18.75
C ALA A 50 -22.00 -4.89 18.69
N ALA A 51 -22.55 -5.56 19.69
CA ALA A 51 -22.54 -7.04 19.78
C ALA A 51 -23.28 -7.72 18.61
N ASP A 52 -24.20 -7.04 17.93
CA ASP A 52 -24.87 -7.54 16.74
C ASP A 52 -24.09 -7.28 15.43
N GLY A 53 -22.90 -6.69 15.52
CA GLY A 53 -22.05 -6.33 14.38
C GLY A 53 -22.39 -5.00 13.71
N SER A 54 -23.37 -4.24 14.21
CA SER A 54 -23.70 -2.92 13.66
C SER A 54 -22.72 -1.83 14.13
N VAL A 55 -22.53 -0.78 13.33
CA VAL A 55 -21.71 0.37 13.75
C VAL A 55 -22.48 1.24 14.73
N SER A 56 -21.97 1.34 15.96
CA SER A 56 -22.56 2.16 17.02
C SER A 56 -21.93 3.55 17.13
N LYS A 57 -20.64 3.68 16.81
CA LYS A 57 -19.90 4.95 16.84
C LYS A 57 -18.81 4.98 15.79
N LEU A 58 -18.53 6.17 15.26
CA LEU A 58 -17.41 6.47 14.39
C LEU A 58 -16.80 7.81 14.80
N VAL A 59 -15.48 7.85 14.91
CA VAL A 59 -14.72 9.09 15.11
C VAL A 59 -13.59 9.13 14.08
N LEU A 60 -13.62 10.13 13.19
CA LEU A 60 -12.49 10.42 12.32
C LEU A 60 -11.49 11.33 13.05
N ASP A 61 -10.21 10.96 13.02
CA ASP A 61 -9.14 11.80 13.56
C ASP A 61 -9.13 13.14 12.83
N GLN A 62 -8.71 14.24 13.45
CA GLN A 62 -8.50 15.53 12.75
C GLN A 62 -9.65 15.94 11.79
N ARG A 63 -10.91 15.56 12.08
CA ARG A 63 -12.07 15.76 11.21
C ARG A 63 -12.19 17.20 10.67
N ALA A 64 -11.81 18.18 11.48
CA ALA A 64 -11.82 19.61 11.13
C ALA A 64 -10.90 19.96 9.94
N MET A 65 -9.93 19.11 9.61
CA MET A 65 -9.05 19.28 8.44
C MET A 65 -9.65 18.74 7.15
N LEU A 66 -10.77 18.00 7.22
CA LEU A 66 -11.45 17.46 6.05
C LEU A 66 -12.44 18.44 5.47
N ALA A 67 -12.54 18.46 4.14
CA ALA A 67 -13.67 19.10 3.47
C ALA A 67 -14.98 18.44 3.94
N PRO A 68 -16.05 19.21 4.24
CA PRO A 68 -17.29 18.67 4.79
C PRO A 68 -17.87 17.52 3.97
N GLY A 69 -17.82 17.60 2.63
CA GLY A 69 -18.30 16.54 1.74
C GLY A 69 -17.53 15.22 1.87
N ILE A 70 -16.22 15.26 2.13
CA ILE A 70 -15.40 14.05 2.35
C ILE A 70 -15.78 13.40 3.67
N ALA A 71 -15.85 14.20 4.75
CA ALA A 71 -16.24 13.68 6.07
C ALA A 71 -17.65 13.06 6.01
N SER A 72 -18.62 13.76 5.42
CA SER A 72 -19.99 13.25 5.28
C SER A 72 -20.09 12.01 4.40
N PHE A 73 -19.31 11.92 3.32
CA PHE A 73 -19.24 10.71 2.48
C PHE A 73 -18.76 9.50 3.30
N VAL A 74 -17.65 9.65 4.02
CA VAL A 74 -17.06 8.57 4.83
C VAL A 74 -17.99 8.18 5.97
N GLU A 75 -18.49 9.15 6.73
CA GLU A 75 -19.41 8.91 7.86
C GLU A 75 -20.71 8.24 7.39
N GLY A 76 -21.27 8.69 6.26
CA GLY A 76 -22.47 8.13 5.67
C GLY A 76 -22.28 6.70 5.17
N ALA A 77 -21.14 6.41 4.52
CA ALA A 77 -20.82 5.07 4.03
C ALA A 77 -20.63 4.07 5.18
N ILE A 78 -19.87 4.45 6.21
CA ILE A 78 -19.51 3.56 7.32
C ILE A 78 -20.70 3.27 8.23
N ARG A 79 -21.63 4.22 8.42
CA ARG A 79 -22.81 4.02 9.29
C ARG A 79 -23.66 2.81 8.86
N GLY A 80 -23.66 2.47 7.58
CA GLY A 80 -24.42 1.33 7.04
C GLY A 80 -23.65 0.01 7.03
N TRP A 81 -22.46 -0.06 7.64
CA TRP A 81 -21.66 -1.27 7.66
C TRP A 81 -22.15 -2.29 8.69
N GLN A 82 -22.00 -3.55 8.30
CA GLN A 82 -22.25 -4.71 9.12
C GLN A 82 -20.96 -5.52 9.23
N PHE A 83 -20.61 -5.88 10.46
CA PHE A 83 -19.46 -6.71 10.79
C PHE A 83 -19.91 -8.10 11.22
N GLU A 84 -18.99 -9.05 11.11
CA GLU A 84 -19.14 -10.34 11.77
C GLU A 84 -19.11 -10.12 13.29
N PRO A 85 -20.12 -10.59 14.04
CA PRO A 85 -20.14 -10.44 15.49
C PRO A 85 -18.88 -11.03 16.12
N THR A 86 -18.15 -10.21 16.86
CA THR A 86 -16.97 -10.68 17.60
C THR A 86 -17.43 -11.45 18.82
N LEU A 87 -16.91 -12.66 18.98
CA LEU A 87 -17.29 -13.55 20.09
C LEU A 87 -16.21 -13.53 21.17
N HIS A 88 -16.65 -13.44 22.43
CA HIS A 88 -15.84 -13.72 23.60
C HIS A 88 -16.53 -14.82 24.41
N ASP A 89 -15.85 -15.95 24.64
CA ASP A 89 -16.43 -17.16 25.22
C ASP A 89 -17.74 -17.61 24.54
N GLY A 90 -17.77 -17.51 23.20
CA GLY A 90 -18.93 -17.87 22.38
C GLY A 90 -20.11 -16.88 22.45
N LYS A 91 -19.97 -15.76 23.17
CA LYS A 91 -21.00 -14.71 23.27
C LYS A 91 -20.60 -13.49 22.45
N PRO A 92 -21.53 -12.92 21.66
CA PRO A 92 -21.26 -11.66 20.96
C PRO A 92 -21.00 -10.51 21.93
N VAL A 93 -19.94 -9.75 21.67
CA VAL A 93 -19.54 -8.60 22.48
C VAL A 93 -19.31 -7.36 21.61
N ALA A 94 -19.51 -6.18 22.20
CA ALA A 94 -19.15 -4.93 21.53
C ALA A 94 -17.62 -4.75 21.51
N VAL A 95 -17.11 -4.15 20.44
CA VAL A 95 -15.68 -4.00 20.18
C VAL A 95 -15.34 -2.58 19.77
N HIS A 96 -14.26 -2.06 20.34
CA HIS A 96 -13.61 -0.83 19.88
C HIS A 96 -12.40 -1.21 19.02
N ALA A 97 -12.20 -0.52 17.90
CA ALA A 97 -11.05 -0.76 17.03
C ALA A 97 -10.55 0.53 16.37
N PRO A 98 -9.26 0.60 15.99
CA PRO A 98 -8.80 1.63 15.08
C PRO A 98 -9.51 1.49 13.73
N LEU A 99 -9.62 2.60 13.02
CA LEU A 99 -10.13 2.65 11.66
C LEU A 99 -9.11 3.32 10.76
N ARG A 100 -8.78 2.69 9.64
CA ARG A 100 -8.04 3.32 8.55
C ARG A 100 -8.80 3.12 7.25
N VAL A 101 -8.89 4.17 6.46
CA VAL A 101 -9.65 4.19 5.21
C VAL A 101 -8.81 4.79 4.10
N ARG A 102 -8.81 4.15 2.94
CA ARG A 102 -8.28 4.73 1.70
C ARG A 102 -9.40 5.16 0.79
N LEU A 103 -9.35 6.43 0.42
CA LEU A 103 -10.17 7.01 -0.63
C LEU A 103 -9.36 7.11 -1.92
N ARG A 104 -10.06 6.98 -3.03
CA ARG A 104 -9.58 7.24 -4.38
C ARG A 104 -10.44 8.32 -5.03
N GLY A 105 -9.79 9.34 -5.56
CA GLY A 105 -10.38 10.35 -6.43
C GLY A 105 -10.01 10.05 -7.88
N LYS A 106 -11.01 9.69 -8.70
CA LYS A 106 -10.86 9.50 -10.14
C LYS A 106 -11.49 10.68 -10.87
N GLU A 107 -10.66 11.42 -11.61
CA GLU A 107 -11.14 12.47 -12.51
C GLU A 107 -12.02 11.87 -13.62
N GLN A 108 -13.14 12.54 -13.89
CA GLN A 108 -14.11 12.19 -14.91
C GLN A 108 -13.91 13.07 -16.14
N ASN A 109 -14.53 12.69 -17.26
CA ASN A 109 -14.39 13.41 -18.54
C ASN A 109 -14.88 14.87 -18.47
N ASP A 110 -15.76 15.19 -17.53
CA ASP A 110 -16.30 16.54 -17.29
C ASP A 110 -15.46 17.36 -16.30
N GLY A 111 -14.31 16.82 -15.85
CA GLY A 111 -13.44 17.45 -14.85
C GLY A 111 -13.93 17.30 -13.41
N SER A 112 -15.06 16.62 -13.17
CA SER A 112 -15.48 16.25 -11.82
C SER A 112 -14.63 15.10 -11.26
N TYR A 113 -14.64 14.93 -9.94
CA TYR A 113 -13.96 13.82 -9.29
C TYR A 113 -14.97 12.86 -8.70
N GLN A 114 -14.86 11.59 -9.08
CA GLN A 114 -15.55 10.51 -8.43
C GLN A 114 -14.71 10.00 -7.26
N ILE A 115 -15.28 10.06 -6.06
CA ILE A 115 -14.64 9.56 -4.85
C ILE A 115 -15.19 8.18 -4.53
N SER A 116 -14.29 7.22 -4.34
CA SER A 116 -14.63 5.85 -3.97
C SER A 116 -13.77 5.41 -2.78
N MET A 117 -14.30 4.51 -1.95
CA MET A 117 -13.55 3.88 -0.87
C MET A 117 -12.93 2.59 -1.40
N THR A 118 -11.60 2.50 -1.39
CA THR A 118 -10.87 1.39 -2.01
C THR A 118 -10.33 0.40 -0.99
N SER A 119 -9.97 0.89 0.20
CA SER A 119 -9.38 0.07 1.25
C SER A 119 -9.90 0.45 2.62
N VAL A 120 -10.02 -0.54 3.51
CA VAL A 120 -10.31 -0.34 4.94
C VAL A 120 -9.48 -1.31 5.78
N ASP A 121 -8.97 -0.84 6.91
CA ASP A 121 -8.23 -1.66 7.88
C ASP A 121 -8.66 -1.31 9.31
N PHE A 122 -8.69 -2.33 10.17
CA PHE A 122 -9.05 -2.24 11.58
C PHE A 122 -7.97 -2.83 12.49
N SER A 123 -6.81 -3.19 11.93
CA SER A 123 -5.79 -3.93 12.65
C SER A 123 -5.06 -3.04 13.65
N GLU A 124 -4.87 -3.55 14.86
CA GLU A 124 -4.00 -2.94 15.87
C GLU A 124 -2.77 -3.84 16.07
N TYR A 125 -1.62 -3.21 16.34
CA TYR A 125 -0.41 -3.93 16.69
C TYR A 125 -0.04 -3.60 18.14
N ASP A 126 -0.10 -4.61 19.00
CA ASP A 126 0.43 -4.52 20.37
C ASP A 126 1.76 -5.29 20.46
N PRO A 127 2.90 -4.62 20.67
CA PRO A 127 4.20 -5.29 20.82
C PRO A 127 4.31 -6.15 22.09
N LYS A 128 3.35 -6.06 23.02
CA LYS A 128 3.30 -6.87 24.25
C LYS A 128 2.30 -8.02 24.16
N ALA A 129 1.62 -8.19 23.04
CA ALA A 129 0.68 -9.28 22.84
C ALA A 129 1.38 -10.64 23.04
N THR A 130 0.68 -11.56 23.72
CA THR A 130 1.18 -12.92 23.97
C THR A 130 0.47 -13.96 23.10
N ASP A 131 -0.61 -13.57 22.44
CA ASP A 131 -1.49 -14.38 21.61
C ASP A 131 -1.30 -14.11 20.10
N SER A 132 -0.37 -13.23 19.74
CA SER A 132 0.00 -12.93 18.35
C SER A 132 1.52 -12.84 18.18
N VAL A 133 1.98 -12.89 16.93
CA VAL A 133 3.40 -12.75 16.61
C VAL A 133 3.82 -11.28 16.79
N THR A 134 4.86 -11.03 17.57
CA THR A 134 5.41 -9.68 17.78
C THR A 134 6.86 -9.56 17.31
N GLN A 135 7.35 -8.33 17.18
CA GLN A 135 8.73 -8.08 16.75
C GLN A 135 9.74 -8.44 17.85
N LYS A 136 10.83 -9.11 17.47
CA LYS A 136 12.01 -9.29 18.32
C LYS A 136 13.20 -8.49 17.82
N HIS A 137 13.57 -8.72 16.56
CA HIS A 137 14.65 -7.98 15.91
C HIS A 137 14.35 -7.83 14.42
N THR A 138 13.92 -6.62 14.04
CA THR A 138 13.44 -6.28 12.68
C THR A 138 14.15 -5.04 12.14
N PRO A 139 15.49 -5.07 11.95
CA PRO A 139 16.22 -3.93 11.41
C PRO A 139 15.66 -3.52 10.05
N ALA A 140 15.50 -2.20 9.87
CA ALA A 140 14.95 -1.64 8.64
C ALA A 140 15.79 -2.07 7.41
N PRO A 141 15.16 -2.49 6.30
CA PRO A 141 15.87 -2.81 5.07
C PRO A 141 16.64 -1.59 4.53
N ARG A 142 17.82 -1.84 3.98
CA ARG A 142 18.64 -0.76 3.38
C ARG A 142 17.94 -0.22 2.14
N TYR A 143 17.84 1.11 2.05
CA TYR A 143 17.33 1.80 0.88
C TYR A 143 18.18 1.45 -0.36
N PRO A 144 17.58 0.93 -1.46
CA PRO A 144 18.30 0.74 -2.72
C PRO A 144 18.82 2.07 -3.26
N GLU A 145 20.12 2.16 -3.50
CA GLU A 145 20.76 3.41 -3.92
C GLU A 145 20.21 3.96 -5.24
N ASP A 146 19.97 3.08 -6.22
CA ASP A 146 19.32 3.45 -7.49
C ASP A 146 17.93 4.06 -7.27
N VAL A 147 17.12 3.49 -6.38
CA VAL A 147 15.77 4.01 -6.11
C VAL A 147 15.86 5.36 -5.40
N PHE A 148 16.72 5.46 -4.39
CA PHE A 148 16.97 6.69 -3.64
C PHE A 148 17.42 7.84 -4.55
N ARG A 149 18.44 7.61 -5.38
CA ARG A 149 19.00 8.63 -6.31
C ARG A 149 17.99 9.11 -7.35
N ASN A 150 17.02 8.26 -7.72
CA ASN A 150 15.98 8.59 -8.68
C ASN A 150 14.70 9.13 -8.03
N GLY A 151 14.72 9.43 -6.72
CA GLY A 151 13.55 9.95 -6.02
C GLY A 151 12.40 8.95 -5.86
N GLY A 152 12.66 7.67 -6.10
CA GLY A 152 11.67 6.61 -5.97
C GLY A 152 11.23 6.49 -4.52
N GLN A 153 9.94 6.27 -4.27
CA GLN A 153 9.37 6.09 -2.94
C GLN A 153 8.22 5.09 -3.03
N GLY A 154 7.97 4.36 -1.94
CA GLY A 154 6.88 3.39 -1.94
C GLY A 154 6.78 2.55 -0.68
N ASP A 155 5.67 1.83 -0.60
CA ASP A 155 5.32 0.94 0.50
C ASP A 155 5.38 -0.51 -0.01
N VAL A 156 6.19 -1.33 0.65
CA VAL A 156 6.32 -2.76 0.37
C VAL A 156 5.55 -3.53 1.43
N LEU A 157 4.52 -4.26 1.02
CA LEU A 157 3.81 -5.20 1.86
C LEU A 157 4.49 -6.56 1.78
N LEU A 158 5.14 -6.98 2.87
CA LEU A 158 5.73 -8.31 2.96
C LEU A 158 4.73 -9.28 3.59
N LEU A 159 4.67 -10.49 3.04
CA LEU A 159 4.14 -11.66 3.75
C LEU A 159 5.32 -12.50 4.21
N VAL A 160 5.39 -12.71 5.52
CA VAL A 160 6.48 -13.43 6.19
C VAL A 160 5.88 -14.66 6.85
N LYS A 161 6.40 -15.84 6.49
CA LYS A 161 6.13 -17.09 7.20
C LYS A 161 7.13 -17.19 8.35
N VAL A 162 6.64 -17.07 9.58
CA VAL A 162 7.41 -17.16 10.82
C VAL A 162 7.36 -18.59 11.32
N ALA A 163 8.51 -19.21 11.53
CA ALA A 163 8.62 -20.55 12.09
C ALA A 163 8.41 -20.57 13.61
N ARG A 164 8.19 -21.76 14.17
CA ARG A 164 8.01 -22.01 15.62
C ARG A 164 9.07 -21.37 16.52
N ASP A 165 10.31 -21.24 16.03
CA ASP A 165 11.44 -20.66 16.77
C ASP A 165 11.55 -19.13 16.63
N GLY A 166 10.62 -18.51 15.90
CA GLY A 166 10.59 -17.06 15.62
C GLY A 166 11.48 -16.64 14.45
N THR A 167 12.11 -17.56 13.73
CA THR A 167 12.87 -17.24 12.51
C THR A 167 11.95 -17.13 11.28
N VAL A 168 12.46 -16.51 10.21
CA VAL A 168 11.73 -16.43 8.94
C VAL A 168 11.95 -17.70 8.14
N ALA A 169 10.90 -18.51 7.99
CA ALA A 169 10.89 -19.69 7.14
C ALA A 169 10.77 -19.34 5.65
N ASP A 170 9.92 -18.37 5.30
CA ASP A 170 9.77 -17.89 3.93
C ASP A 170 9.26 -16.44 3.90
N VAL A 171 9.46 -15.74 2.80
CA VAL A 171 9.01 -14.35 2.62
C VAL A 171 8.80 -14.01 1.15
N ILE A 172 7.71 -13.29 0.89
CA ILE A 172 7.45 -12.64 -0.41
C ILE A 172 7.10 -11.17 -0.21
N ALA A 173 7.27 -10.38 -1.27
CA ALA A 173 6.63 -9.09 -1.39
C ALA A 173 5.24 -9.31 -2.01
N GLU A 174 4.19 -9.23 -1.20
CA GLU A 174 2.80 -9.37 -1.65
C GLU A 174 2.42 -8.25 -2.60
N GLN A 175 2.85 -7.02 -2.32
CA GLN A 175 2.59 -5.86 -3.16
C GLN A 175 3.64 -4.78 -2.94
N VAL A 176 3.95 -4.01 -3.98
CA VAL A 176 4.76 -2.79 -3.86
C VAL A 176 3.99 -1.61 -4.45
N ASN A 177 3.58 -0.70 -3.58
CA ASN A 177 2.78 0.47 -3.92
C ASN A 177 3.71 1.68 -4.09
N MET A 178 3.59 2.38 -5.20
CA MET A 178 4.41 3.56 -5.48
C MET A 178 3.70 4.82 -5.00
N THR A 179 4.43 5.70 -4.34
CA THR A 179 3.92 7.02 -3.87
C THR A 179 4.45 8.17 -4.73
N VAL A 180 5.09 7.83 -5.85
CA VAL A 180 5.62 8.75 -6.86
C VAL A 180 5.18 8.31 -8.25
N VAL A 181 4.95 9.29 -9.12
CA VAL A 181 4.54 9.06 -10.51
C VAL A 181 5.78 9.02 -11.40
N ALA A 182 5.98 7.92 -12.12
CA ALA A 182 7.02 7.76 -13.12
C ALA A 182 6.52 6.89 -14.29
N PRO A 183 7.22 6.81 -15.44
CA PRO A 183 6.86 5.87 -16.49
C PRO A 183 6.80 4.41 -15.98
N GLU A 184 5.88 3.61 -16.51
CA GLU A 184 5.61 2.25 -15.99
C GLU A 184 6.86 1.38 -15.91
N ARG A 185 7.74 1.40 -16.92
CA ARG A 185 9.01 0.65 -16.90
C ARG A 185 9.92 1.06 -15.73
N THR A 186 9.96 2.35 -15.42
CA THR A 186 10.73 2.89 -14.30
C THR A 186 10.10 2.45 -12.97
N MET A 187 8.78 2.55 -12.84
CA MET A 187 8.07 2.08 -11.65
C MET A 187 8.24 0.57 -11.44
N ALA A 188 8.15 -0.24 -12.50
CA ALA A 188 8.39 -1.68 -12.43
C ALA A 188 9.80 -2.00 -11.94
N LYS A 189 10.84 -1.30 -12.44
CA LYS A 189 12.21 -1.43 -11.94
C LYS A 189 12.32 -1.03 -10.46
N MET A 190 11.71 0.09 -10.06
CA MET A 190 11.72 0.53 -8.66
C MET A 190 11.03 -0.48 -7.75
N ARG A 191 9.85 -1.00 -8.15
CA ARG A 191 9.11 -2.04 -7.41
C ARG A 191 9.97 -3.28 -7.18
N ASP A 192 10.67 -3.76 -8.22
CA ASP A 192 11.56 -4.91 -8.12
C ASP A 192 12.72 -4.66 -7.15
N LEU A 193 13.38 -3.50 -7.22
CA LEU A 193 14.49 -3.15 -6.33
C LEU A 193 14.03 -3.00 -4.87
N LEU A 194 12.89 -2.36 -4.63
CA LEU A 194 12.29 -2.22 -3.30
C LEU A 194 11.89 -3.58 -2.73
N ALA A 195 11.22 -4.43 -3.53
CA ALA A 195 10.86 -5.79 -3.13
C ALA A 195 12.08 -6.62 -2.73
N LYS A 196 13.14 -6.62 -3.56
CA LYS A 196 14.38 -7.35 -3.28
C LYS A 196 15.07 -6.88 -2.01
N ALA A 197 15.14 -5.57 -1.78
CA ALA A 197 15.72 -5.03 -0.56
C ALA A 197 14.92 -5.42 0.68
N SER A 198 13.59 -5.29 0.63
CA SER A 198 12.70 -5.68 1.72
C SER A 198 12.79 -7.16 2.03
N ILE A 199 12.74 -8.04 1.02
CA ILE A 199 12.91 -9.50 1.18
C ILE A 199 14.28 -9.82 1.78
N GLY A 200 15.35 -9.20 1.27
CA GLY A 200 16.71 -9.42 1.75
C GLY A 200 16.92 -8.97 3.21
N GLY A 201 16.25 -7.89 3.63
CA GLY A 201 16.22 -7.46 5.03
C GLY A 201 15.40 -8.41 5.91
N ALA A 202 14.20 -8.76 5.44
CA ALA A 202 13.26 -9.59 6.19
C ALA A 202 13.78 -11.00 6.49
N ARG A 203 14.58 -11.59 5.60
CA ARG A 203 15.24 -12.89 5.85
C ARG A 203 16.15 -12.90 7.09
N LYS A 204 16.54 -11.75 7.60
CA LYS A 204 17.39 -11.61 8.80
C LYS A 204 16.60 -11.26 10.05
N TRP A 205 15.29 -11.08 9.92
CA TRP A 205 14.43 -10.73 11.03
C TRP A 205 14.19 -11.92 11.96
N THR A 206 13.89 -11.60 13.21
CA THR A 206 13.35 -12.56 14.17
C THR A 206 12.14 -11.97 14.87
N PHE A 207 11.25 -12.85 15.28
CA PHE A 207 9.97 -12.54 15.89
C PHE A 207 9.83 -13.27 17.23
N VAL A 208 8.84 -12.86 18.02
CA VAL A 208 8.37 -13.60 19.18
C VAL A 208 7.07 -14.29 18.79
N PRO A 209 7.05 -15.63 18.71
CA PRO A 209 5.83 -16.40 18.49
C PRO A 209 4.79 -16.23 19.61
N PRO A 210 3.49 -16.45 19.32
CA PRO A 210 2.46 -16.54 20.34
C PRO A 210 2.75 -17.64 21.37
N THR A 211 2.48 -17.34 22.63
CA THR A 211 2.59 -18.25 23.78
C THR A 211 1.24 -18.53 24.43
N THR A 212 0.21 -17.76 24.10
CA THR A 212 -1.18 -17.92 24.56
C THR A 212 -2.15 -17.92 23.36
N GLY A 213 -3.41 -18.24 23.59
CA GLY A 213 -4.43 -18.32 22.54
C GLY A 213 -4.31 -19.58 21.66
N GLU A 214 -5.27 -19.74 20.75
CA GLU A 214 -5.39 -20.93 19.89
C GLU A 214 -4.20 -21.08 18.94
N ASP A 215 -3.67 -19.95 18.46
CA ASP A 215 -2.55 -19.92 17.53
C ASP A 215 -1.20 -20.28 18.19
N SER A 216 -1.13 -20.36 19.52
CA SER A 216 0.10 -20.71 20.27
C SER A 216 0.63 -22.10 20.02
N THR A 217 -0.12 -22.98 19.37
CA THR A 217 0.29 -24.37 19.09
C THR A 217 0.72 -24.62 17.65
N LEU A 218 0.61 -23.60 16.78
CA LEU A 218 0.95 -23.75 15.36
C LEU A 218 2.47 -23.89 15.14
N ASP A 219 2.85 -24.64 14.11
CA ASP A 219 4.25 -24.81 13.69
C ASP A 219 4.81 -23.58 12.96
N SER A 220 3.92 -22.75 12.41
CA SER A 220 4.27 -21.50 11.75
C SER A 220 3.08 -20.56 11.65
N TRP A 221 3.38 -19.27 11.50
CA TRP A 221 2.38 -18.20 11.32
C TRP A 221 2.68 -17.40 10.07
N THR A 222 1.65 -16.88 9.41
CA THR A 222 1.82 -15.87 8.37
C THR A 222 1.54 -14.50 8.95
N VAL A 223 2.51 -13.60 8.85
CA VAL A 223 2.34 -12.20 9.22
C VAL A 223 2.56 -11.29 8.03
N ARG A 224 1.88 -10.15 8.04
CA ARG A 224 2.06 -9.07 7.10
C ARG A 224 2.87 -7.96 7.78
N VAL A 225 3.94 -7.52 7.12
CA VAL A 225 4.83 -6.49 7.65
C VAL A 225 5.01 -5.40 6.58
N PRO A 226 4.46 -4.19 6.80
CA PRO A 226 4.68 -3.06 5.91
C PRO A 226 6.09 -2.46 6.09
N VAL A 227 6.76 -2.19 4.98
CA VAL A 227 8.04 -1.48 4.93
C VAL A 227 7.89 -0.25 4.04
N THR A 228 8.06 0.93 4.63
CA THR A 228 7.96 2.21 3.91
C THR A 228 9.33 2.76 3.55
N PHE A 229 9.52 3.09 2.27
CA PHE A 229 10.68 3.82 1.76
C PHE A 229 10.25 5.25 1.40
N ALA A 230 10.57 6.21 2.26
CA ALA A 230 10.23 7.62 2.09
C ALA A 230 11.49 8.50 2.09
N LEU A 231 11.40 9.69 1.46
CA LEU A 231 12.48 10.67 1.41
C LEU A 231 12.13 11.89 2.27
N ASN A 232 13.02 12.25 3.20
CA ASN A 232 12.83 13.34 4.17
C ASN A 232 12.60 14.73 3.55
N ASN A 233 13.01 14.96 2.30
CA ASN A 233 12.98 16.28 1.65
C ASN A 233 11.71 16.57 0.84
N SER A 234 10.73 15.68 0.86
CA SER A 234 9.44 15.93 0.21
C SER A 234 8.42 16.35 1.26
N ASP A 235 7.44 17.18 0.90
CA ASP A 235 6.18 17.32 1.67
C ASP A 235 5.47 15.95 1.93
N ASN A 236 6.00 14.88 1.32
CA ASN A 236 5.64 13.46 1.38
C ASN A 236 6.57 12.60 2.27
N GLY A 237 7.54 13.19 2.99
CA GLY A 237 8.52 12.48 3.83
C GLY A 237 8.03 12.07 5.23
N GLN A 238 6.76 12.39 5.55
CA GLN A 238 6.07 11.92 6.76
C GLN A 238 5.23 10.68 6.40
N PRO A 239 4.90 9.78 7.35
CA PRO A 239 3.81 8.82 7.15
C PRO A 239 2.60 9.53 6.55
N GLU A 240 1.84 8.83 5.69
CA GLU A 240 0.73 9.38 4.91
C GLU A 240 -0.01 10.51 5.64
N ARG A 241 0.23 11.78 5.22
CA ARG A 241 -0.29 12.94 5.95
C ARG A 241 -1.81 12.92 5.88
N TYR A 242 -2.44 12.85 7.06
CA TYR A 242 -3.89 12.78 7.23
C TYR A 242 -4.62 13.78 6.33
N GLY A 243 -5.63 13.30 5.60
CA GLY A 243 -6.55 14.16 4.85
C GLY A 243 -5.96 14.87 3.65
N ARG A 244 -4.79 14.45 3.14
CA ARG A 244 -4.16 15.03 1.95
C ARG A 244 -4.24 14.08 0.76
N TRP A 245 -4.61 14.63 -0.39
CA TRP A 245 -4.55 13.93 -1.67
C TRP A 245 -3.10 13.79 -2.13
N ARG A 246 -2.70 12.58 -2.52
CA ARG A 246 -1.38 12.26 -3.08
C ARG A 246 -1.47 11.19 -4.15
N ALA A 247 -0.43 11.05 -4.96
CA ALA A 247 -0.33 9.92 -5.87
C ALA A 247 -0.19 8.61 -5.09
N PHE A 248 -0.99 7.61 -5.44
CA PHE A 248 -0.87 6.25 -4.93
C PHE A 248 -1.11 5.29 -6.09
N ILE A 249 -0.07 4.56 -6.49
CA ILE A 249 -0.14 3.63 -7.63
C ILE A 249 0.09 2.22 -7.09
N PRO A 250 -0.98 1.45 -6.83
CA PRO A 250 -0.85 0.10 -6.31
C PRO A 250 -0.08 -0.79 -7.28
N GLY A 251 0.80 -1.64 -6.75
CA GLY A 251 1.50 -2.64 -7.55
C GLY A 251 0.62 -3.85 -7.86
N PRO A 252 1.01 -4.71 -8.81
CA PRO A 252 0.40 -6.02 -8.94
C PRO A 252 0.58 -6.82 -7.64
N ARG A 253 -0.44 -7.58 -7.25
CA ARG A 253 -0.37 -8.46 -6.08
C ARG A 253 0.21 -9.82 -6.46
N GLN A 254 1.12 -10.31 -5.64
CA GLN A 254 1.72 -11.64 -5.75
C GLN A 254 1.11 -12.57 -4.71
N ALA A 255 0.85 -13.82 -5.09
CA ALA A 255 0.37 -14.84 -4.17
C ALA A 255 1.56 -15.51 -3.46
N ALA A 256 1.44 -15.70 -2.15
CA ALA A 256 2.38 -16.50 -1.38
C ALA A 256 2.15 -17.99 -1.66
N PRO A 257 3.17 -18.77 -2.04
CA PRO A 257 2.99 -20.17 -2.44
C PRO A 257 2.50 -21.08 -1.32
N TRP A 258 2.64 -20.67 -0.06
CA TRP A 258 2.21 -21.43 1.11
C TRP A 258 0.78 -21.12 1.60
N ARG A 259 0.03 -20.25 0.91
CA ARG A 259 -1.37 -19.95 1.30
C ARG A 259 -2.26 -19.58 0.11
N LYS A 260 -3.58 -19.70 0.32
CA LYS A 260 -4.57 -19.18 -0.62
C LYS A 260 -4.85 -17.70 -0.32
N PRO A 261 -4.93 -16.83 -1.33
CA PRO A 261 -5.36 -15.45 -1.15
C PRO A 261 -6.80 -15.35 -0.59
N ASP A 262 -7.02 -14.42 0.35
CA ASP A 262 -8.34 -13.96 0.77
C ASP A 262 -8.52 -12.50 0.33
N ALA A 263 -9.57 -12.23 -0.45
CA ALA A 263 -9.83 -10.90 -1.00
C ALA A 263 -10.14 -9.85 0.08
N ILE A 264 -10.75 -10.25 1.20
CA ILE A 264 -11.09 -9.34 2.29
C ILE A 264 -9.80 -8.91 3.01
N GLU A 265 -8.90 -9.84 3.30
CA GLU A 265 -7.58 -9.53 3.90
C GLU A 265 -6.74 -8.60 3.01
N GLN A 266 -6.86 -8.76 1.69
CA GLN A 266 -6.09 -7.96 0.74
C GLN A 266 -6.59 -6.53 0.66
N ALA A 267 -7.90 -6.30 0.74
CA ALA A 267 -8.51 -4.99 0.54
C ALA A 267 -8.10 -3.93 1.58
N GLY A 268 -7.49 -4.28 2.71
CA GLY A 268 -7.02 -3.32 3.73
C GLY A 268 -5.50 -3.24 3.92
N SER A 269 -4.78 -4.20 3.34
CA SER A 269 -3.37 -4.44 3.64
C SER A 269 -2.44 -3.24 3.41
N ASP A 270 -2.78 -2.33 2.49
CA ASP A 270 -2.01 -1.13 2.14
C ASP A 270 -2.20 0.05 3.10
N LEU A 271 -3.02 -0.13 4.14
CA LEU A 271 -3.24 0.84 5.21
C LEU A 271 -2.55 0.44 6.53
N LEU A 272 -1.89 -0.72 6.57
CA LEU A 272 -1.21 -1.20 7.76
C LEU A 272 -0.06 -0.25 8.14
N PRO A 273 -0.01 0.25 9.40
CA PRO A 273 1.07 1.11 9.86
C PRO A 273 2.45 0.47 9.76
N ALA A 274 3.41 1.26 9.29
CA ALA A 274 4.82 0.89 9.34
C ALA A 274 5.28 0.60 10.77
N GLY A 275 6.16 -0.39 10.93
CA GLY A 275 6.68 -0.80 12.24
C GLY A 275 5.75 -1.73 13.03
N GLY A 276 4.61 -2.14 12.47
CA GLY A 276 3.76 -3.20 13.03
C GLY A 276 4.03 -4.58 12.43
N VAL A 277 3.47 -5.61 13.08
CA VAL A 277 3.39 -6.99 12.58
C VAL A 277 1.94 -7.43 12.70
N TYR A 278 1.34 -7.85 11.59
CA TYR A 278 -0.10 -8.08 11.53
C TYR A 278 -0.39 -9.52 11.16
N MET A 279 -1.14 -10.23 12.01
CA MET A 279 -1.53 -11.61 11.75
C MET A 279 -2.38 -11.69 10.48
N VAL A 280 -2.02 -12.58 9.57
CA VAL A 280 -2.78 -12.82 8.33
C VAL A 280 -3.73 -13.99 8.52
N ASP A 281 -3.31 -14.98 9.30
CA ASP A 281 -4.09 -16.16 9.66
C ASP A 281 -4.34 -16.14 11.17
N GLY A 282 -5.45 -16.75 11.63
CA GLY A 282 -5.78 -16.85 13.07
C GLY A 282 -7.13 -16.26 13.47
N THR A 283 -7.55 -16.50 14.71
CA THR A 283 -8.82 -16.00 15.29
C THR A 283 -8.76 -14.51 15.67
N GLN A 284 -7.56 -13.95 15.77
CA GLN A 284 -7.31 -12.55 16.18
C GLN A 284 -7.20 -11.58 14.99
N ARG A 285 -7.85 -11.86 13.85
CA ARG A 285 -7.80 -11.02 12.63
C ARG A 285 -8.44 -9.62 12.76
N GLY A 286 -8.83 -9.21 13.96
CA GLY A 286 -9.58 -7.98 14.20
C GLY A 286 -10.99 -8.05 13.63
N LEU A 287 -11.62 -6.88 13.45
CA LEU A 287 -12.98 -6.78 12.92
C LEU A 287 -13.07 -7.25 11.46
N ARG A 288 -14.00 -8.18 11.17
CA ARG A 288 -14.31 -8.61 9.80
C ARG A 288 -15.54 -7.87 9.28
N LEU A 289 -15.33 -7.03 8.27
CA LEU A 289 -16.41 -6.34 7.58
C LEU A 289 -17.15 -7.30 6.62
N LEU A 290 -18.48 -7.40 6.75
CA LEU A 290 -19.33 -8.19 5.86
C LEU A 290 -19.88 -7.35 4.71
N THR A 291 -20.09 -6.04 4.94
CA THR A 291 -20.55 -5.13 3.89
C THR A 291 -19.45 -4.90 2.85
N PRO A 292 -19.71 -5.12 1.55
CA PRO A 292 -18.74 -4.79 0.51
C PRO A 292 -18.44 -3.29 0.50
N LEU A 293 -17.18 -2.93 0.27
CA LEU A 293 -16.82 -1.53 0.04
C LEU A 293 -17.56 -1.02 -1.20
N ALA A 294 -18.17 0.16 -1.08
CA ALA A 294 -18.92 0.78 -2.17
C ALA A 294 -17.97 1.13 -3.32
N GLN A 295 -17.84 0.22 -4.29
CA GLN A 295 -17.26 0.49 -5.60
C GLN A 295 -18.33 1.19 -6.45
N ARG A 296 -18.66 2.44 -6.14
CA ARG A 296 -19.44 3.26 -7.07
C ARG A 296 -18.53 4.26 -7.72
#